data_AF-A0A920ASK4-F1
#
_entry.id   AF-A0A920ASK4-F1
#
_cell.length_a   1.000
_cell.length_b   1.000
_cell.length_c   1.000
_cell.angle_alpha   90.00
_cell.angle_beta   90.00
_cell.angle_gamma   90.00
#
_symmetry.space_group_name_H-M   'P 1'
#
loop_
_entity.id
_entity.type
_entity.pdbx_description
1 polymer ?
#
loop_
_entity_poly.entity_id
_entity_poly.type
_entity_poly.pdbx_seq_one_letter_code
_entity_poly.pdbx_strand_id
1 'polypeptide(L)'
;MIINLFPNVHLLFTDCILVIKQMKNLMCIHADDYGYSQNISKDILFCIDNGLVNSVSVMIHADEKILDNLIEKKLLNISLHLNLTSLNLDQRYENYHQLNNLNFVKLFFAGKKTKQISKKEIEFQINKFKNKFKDKKLIIDGHHHIQVIPWIFKILKNQYEDVQIRIPNEKIFLFSYKFLFNLVFGETYLPF
;
A
#
# COMPACT_ATOMS: atom_id res chain seq x y z
N MET A 1 34.64 -17.16 -50.74
CA MET A 1 34.67 -16.06 -49.76
C MET A 1 33.22 -15.74 -49.41
N ILE A 2 32.72 -16.30 -48.31
CA ILE A 2 31.30 -16.19 -47.94
C ILE A 2 31.05 -14.74 -47.51
N ILE A 3 30.17 -14.08 -48.26
CA ILE A 3 29.74 -12.70 -48.03
C ILE A 3 28.97 -12.69 -46.72
N ASN A 4 29.41 -11.82 -45.81
CA ASN A 4 28.77 -11.57 -44.51
C ASN A 4 27.45 -10.82 -44.75
N LEU A 5 26.39 -11.55 -45.12
CA LEU A 5 25.05 -11.02 -45.15
C LEU A 5 24.58 -10.85 -43.70
N PHE A 6 24.11 -9.64 -43.37
CA PHE A 6 23.43 -9.25 -42.11
C PHE A 6 24.27 -8.66 -40.96
N PRO A 7 24.99 -7.53 -41.15
CA PRO A 7 25.38 -6.67 -40.03
C PRO A 7 24.16 -6.02 -39.33
N ASN A 8 23.03 -5.87 -40.02
CA ASN A 8 21.86 -5.11 -39.55
C ASN A 8 20.89 -5.90 -38.67
N VAL A 9 20.92 -7.24 -38.69
CA VAL A 9 20.05 -8.06 -37.84
C VAL A 9 20.48 -7.96 -36.38
N HIS A 10 21.79 -7.84 -36.13
CA HIS A 10 22.33 -7.66 -34.78
C HIS A 10 21.95 -6.31 -34.17
N LEU A 11 21.95 -5.23 -34.98
CA LEU A 11 21.54 -3.86 -34.60
C LEU A 11 20.06 -3.78 -34.25
N LEU A 12 19.18 -4.34 -35.09
CA LEU A 12 17.74 -4.42 -34.82
C LEU A 12 17.42 -5.20 -33.54
N PHE A 13 18.17 -6.27 -33.25
CA PHE A 13 17.98 -7.06 -32.04
C PHE A 13 18.45 -6.31 -30.78
N THR A 14 19.59 -5.62 -30.85
CA THR A 14 20.05 -4.76 -29.75
C THR A 14 19.12 -3.60 -29.50
N ASP A 15 18.56 -2.99 -30.55
CA ASP A 15 17.61 -1.88 -30.44
C ASP A 15 16.28 -2.34 -29.85
N CYS A 16 15.76 -3.50 -30.25
CA CYS A 16 14.59 -4.11 -29.62
C CYS A 16 14.83 -4.44 -28.14
N ILE A 17 16.01 -4.96 -27.79
CA ILE A 17 16.39 -5.20 -26.38
C ILE A 17 16.50 -3.88 -25.61
N LEU A 18 17.01 -2.81 -26.23
CA LEU A 18 17.11 -1.49 -25.65
C LEU A 18 15.74 -0.85 -25.42
N VAL A 19 14.83 -0.97 -26.41
CA VAL A 19 13.44 -0.53 -26.32
C VAL A 19 12.69 -1.32 -25.24
N ILE A 20 12.85 -2.64 -25.16
CA ILE A 20 12.24 -3.46 -24.10
C ILE A 20 12.83 -3.11 -22.72
N LYS A 21 14.14 -2.85 -22.62
CA LYS A 21 14.78 -2.35 -21.39
C LYS A 21 14.28 -0.94 -21.01
N GLN A 22 14.05 -0.06 -21.98
CA GLN A 22 13.45 1.26 -21.75
C GLN A 22 11.96 1.16 -21.36
N MET A 23 11.21 0.24 -21.96
CA MET A 23 9.80 -0.01 -21.64
C MET A 23 9.60 -0.63 -20.26
N LYS A 24 10.56 -1.42 -19.75
CA LYS A 24 10.56 -1.88 -18.36
C LYS A 24 10.57 -0.73 -17.33
N ASN A 25 11.01 0.46 -17.71
CA ASN A 25 10.95 1.66 -16.87
C ASN A 25 9.67 2.50 -17.06
N LEU A 26 8.78 2.14 -18.01
CA LEU A 26 7.54 2.87 -18.28
C LEU A 26 6.32 2.29 -17.55
N MET A 27 6.34 1.00 -17.17
CA MET A 27 5.23 0.35 -16.46
C MET A 27 5.57 0.18 -14.98
N CYS A 28 4.80 0.83 -14.10
CA CYS A 28 4.88 0.61 -12.67
C CYS A 28 4.03 -0.61 -12.30
N ILE A 29 4.68 -1.70 -11.88
CA ILE A 29 4.00 -2.87 -11.30
C ILE A 29 4.20 -2.78 -9.80
N HIS A 30 3.11 -2.51 -9.11
CA HIS A 30 3.10 -2.23 -7.68
C HIS A 30 2.56 -3.41 -6.88
N ALA A 31 3.28 -3.84 -5.85
CA ALA A 31 2.81 -4.83 -4.89
C ALA A 31 2.43 -4.17 -3.56
N ASP A 32 1.23 -4.44 -3.08
CA ASP A 32 0.76 -3.98 -1.77
C ASP A 32 1.09 -4.99 -0.65
N ASP A 33 0.87 -4.59 0.60
CA ASP A 33 0.92 -5.47 1.78
C ASP A 33 2.29 -6.07 2.14
N TYR A 34 3.40 -5.46 1.71
CA TYR A 34 4.72 -5.89 2.18
C TYR A 34 4.83 -5.71 3.69
N GLY A 35 5.17 -6.78 4.42
CA GLY A 35 5.19 -6.79 5.87
C GLY A 35 3.87 -7.22 6.53
N TYR A 36 2.81 -7.53 5.78
CA TYR A 36 1.58 -8.10 6.34
C TYR A 36 1.82 -9.48 6.97
N SER A 37 2.51 -10.37 6.25
CA SER A 37 2.94 -11.67 6.74
C SER A 37 4.31 -12.04 6.17
N GLN A 38 4.97 -13.02 6.78
CA GLN A 38 6.27 -13.52 6.30
C GLN A 38 6.15 -14.13 4.89
N ASN A 39 5.08 -14.86 4.60
CA ASN A 39 4.88 -15.51 3.30
C ASN A 39 4.65 -14.47 2.20
N ILE A 40 3.72 -13.53 2.40
CA ILE A 40 3.46 -12.44 1.45
C ILE A 40 4.74 -11.64 1.19
N SER A 41 5.50 -11.32 2.24
CA SER A 41 6.75 -10.58 2.10
C SER A 41 7.79 -11.37 1.28
N LYS A 42 7.92 -12.68 1.49
CA LYS A 42 8.80 -13.55 0.70
C LYS A 42 8.41 -13.59 -0.77
N ASP A 43 7.12 -13.73 -1.06
CA ASP A 43 6.61 -13.78 -2.44
C ASP A 43 6.83 -12.44 -3.16
N ILE A 44 6.65 -11.31 -2.47
CA ILE A 44 6.96 -9.99 -3.00
C ILE A 44 8.47 -9.84 -3.28
N LEU A 45 9.35 -10.25 -2.36
CA LEU A 45 10.80 -10.21 -2.60
C LEU A 45 11.19 -11.07 -3.79
N PHE A 46 10.61 -12.26 -3.93
CA PHE A 46 10.82 -13.11 -5.10
C PHE A 46 10.41 -12.39 -6.39
N CYS A 47 9.26 -11.71 -6.42
CA CYS A 47 8.82 -10.93 -7.57
C CYS A 47 9.76 -9.75 -7.88
N ILE A 48 10.31 -9.08 -6.87
CA ILE A 48 11.31 -8.01 -7.05
C ILE A 48 12.60 -8.59 -7.65
N ASP A 49 13.10 -9.70 -7.10
CA ASP A 49 14.35 -10.34 -7.53
C ASP A 49 14.28 -10.84 -8.98
N ASN A 50 13.09 -11.23 -9.43
CA ASN A 50 12.83 -11.62 -10.82
C ASN A 50 12.45 -10.43 -11.73
N GLY A 51 12.45 -9.20 -11.21
CA GLY A 51 12.14 -7.98 -11.97
C GLY A 51 10.69 -7.87 -12.43
N LEU A 52 9.76 -8.55 -11.75
CA LEU A 52 8.32 -8.51 -12.03
C LEU A 52 7.63 -7.34 -11.32
N VAL A 53 8.12 -6.95 -10.16
CA VAL A 53 7.61 -5.83 -9.35
C VAL A 53 8.71 -4.78 -9.21
N ASN A 54 8.36 -3.52 -9.45
CA ASN A 54 9.31 -2.39 -9.36
C ASN A 54 8.84 -1.29 -8.40
N SER A 55 7.73 -1.51 -7.70
CA SER A 55 7.23 -0.62 -6.65
C SER A 55 6.49 -1.41 -5.57
N VAL A 56 6.63 -1.00 -4.31
CA VAL A 56 6.05 -1.72 -3.17
C VAL A 56 5.52 -0.76 -2.12
N SER A 57 4.38 -1.10 -1.50
CA SER A 57 3.88 -0.41 -0.31
C SER A 57 4.11 -1.26 0.96
N VAL A 58 4.57 -0.61 2.03
CA VAL A 58 5.02 -1.31 3.25
C VAL A 58 4.11 -1.03 4.45
N MET A 59 3.80 -2.10 5.18
CA MET A 59 3.12 -2.01 6.47
C MET A 59 4.16 -1.82 7.56
N ILE A 60 4.25 -0.60 8.10
CA ILE A 60 5.38 -0.21 8.96
C ILE A 60 5.39 -0.86 10.36
N HIS A 61 4.30 -1.56 10.72
CA HIS A 61 4.22 -2.40 11.92
C HIS A 61 4.87 -3.78 11.76
N ALA A 62 5.33 -4.13 10.56
CA ALA A 62 6.06 -5.37 10.33
C ALA A 62 7.34 -5.47 11.18
N ASP A 63 7.83 -6.70 11.34
CA ASP A 63 9.12 -6.98 11.96
C ASP A 63 10.23 -6.19 11.27
N GLU A 64 11.13 -5.59 12.06
CA GLU A 64 12.22 -4.76 11.55
C GLU A 64 13.10 -5.50 10.53
N LYS A 65 13.33 -6.81 10.72
CA LYS A 65 14.10 -7.63 9.77
C LYS A 65 13.41 -7.75 8.42
N ILE A 66 12.07 -7.81 8.40
CA ILE A 66 11.31 -7.83 7.15
C ILE A 66 11.50 -6.50 6.42
N LEU A 67 11.44 -5.38 7.14
CA LEU A 67 11.68 -4.06 6.55
C LEU A 67 13.11 -3.90 6.04
N ASP A 68 14.11 -4.39 6.79
CA ASP A 68 15.52 -4.35 6.41
C ASP A 68 15.79 -5.13 5.12
N ASN A 69 15.20 -6.33 4.98
CA ASN A 69 15.32 -7.12 3.75
C ASN A 69 14.87 -6.33 2.50
N LEU A 70 13.86 -5.46 2.62
CA LEU A 70 13.41 -4.62 1.50
C LEU A 70 14.37 -3.48 1.21
N ILE A 71 14.95 -2.86 2.24
CA ILE A 71 15.94 -1.79 2.10
C ILE A 71 17.15 -2.30 1.32
N GLU A 72 17.59 -3.53 1.60
CA GLU A 72 18.69 -4.19 0.89
C GLU A 72 18.42 -4.36 -0.62
N LYS A 73 17.16 -4.45 -1.04
CA LYS A 73 16.79 -4.49 -2.47
C LYS A 73 17.02 -3.17 -3.21
N LYS A 74 17.29 -2.07 -2.49
CA LYS A 74 17.55 -0.73 -3.05
C LYS A 74 16.47 -0.25 -4.02
N LEU A 75 15.22 -0.71 -3.82
CA LEU A 75 14.11 -0.35 -4.69
C LEU A 75 13.83 1.15 -4.63
N LEU A 76 13.65 1.81 -5.78
CA LEU A 76 13.42 3.25 -5.83
C LEU A 76 12.04 3.63 -5.30
N ASN A 77 11.01 2.86 -5.64
CA ASN A 77 9.61 3.21 -5.42
C ASN A 77 9.01 2.44 -4.23
N ILE A 78 9.25 2.95 -3.02
CA ILE A 78 8.68 2.42 -1.78
C ILE A 78 7.68 3.44 -1.22
N SER A 79 6.44 3.01 -0.97
CA SER A 79 5.38 3.80 -0.34
C SER A 79 5.02 3.26 1.04
N LEU A 80 4.36 4.07 1.86
CA LEU A 80 3.73 3.64 3.10
C LEU A 80 2.35 3.06 2.79
N HIS A 81 2.13 1.80 3.18
CA HIS A 81 0.81 1.17 3.20
C HIS A 81 0.14 1.43 4.55
N LEU A 82 -0.62 2.52 4.62
CA LEU A 82 -1.27 2.95 5.86
C LEU A 82 -2.29 1.90 6.30
N ASN A 83 -2.19 1.39 7.53
CA ASN A 83 -3.08 0.36 8.03
C ASN A 83 -3.75 0.78 9.33
N LEU A 84 -5.08 0.69 9.39
CA LEU A 84 -5.85 0.87 10.61
C LEU A 84 -6.85 -0.27 10.85
N THR A 85 -6.97 -1.24 9.95
CA THR A 85 -8.05 -2.25 9.99
C THR A 85 -7.58 -3.66 10.29
N SER A 86 -6.28 -3.90 10.16
CA SER A 86 -5.67 -5.22 10.33
C SER A 86 -4.33 -5.06 11.02
N LEU A 87 -4.29 -4.22 12.05
CA LEU A 87 -3.10 -4.02 12.85
C LEU A 87 -2.84 -5.26 13.71
N ASN A 88 -1.59 -5.73 13.73
CA ASN A 88 -1.17 -6.83 14.59
C ASN A 88 -0.37 -6.27 15.77
N LEU A 89 -1.07 -5.60 16.68
CA LEU A 89 -0.48 -4.92 17.82
C LEU A 89 -0.32 -5.86 19.02
N ASP A 90 0.66 -5.57 19.87
CA ASP A 90 0.77 -6.15 21.20
C ASP A 90 -0.39 -5.64 22.08
N GLN A 91 -0.93 -6.46 22.98
CA GLN A 91 -2.03 -6.07 23.88
C GLN A 91 -1.67 -4.89 24.80
N ARG A 92 -0.37 -4.65 25.04
CA ARG A 92 0.15 -3.51 25.81
C ARG A 92 0.11 -2.20 25.03
N TYR A 93 -0.20 -2.24 23.73
CA TYR A 93 -0.26 -1.05 22.90
C TYR A 93 -1.39 -0.12 23.34
N GLU A 94 -1.12 1.19 23.36
CA GLU A 94 -2.11 2.17 23.77
C GLU A 94 -3.34 2.12 22.84
N ASN A 95 -4.54 1.99 23.42
CA ASN A 95 -5.79 1.85 22.67
C ASN A 95 -5.88 0.59 21.79
N TYR A 96 -5.14 -0.48 22.14
CA TYR A 96 -5.15 -1.79 21.47
C TYR A 96 -6.56 -2.23 21.07
N HIS A 97 -7.50 -2.31 22.02
CA HIS A 97 -8.86 -2.79 21.75
C HIS A 97 -9.62 -1.95 20.72
N GLN A 98 -9.43 -0.63 20.74
CA GLN A 98 -10.07 0.26 19.79
C GLN A 98 -9.48 0.06 18.40
N LEU A 99 -8.14 0.05 18.28
CA LEU A 99 -7.43 -0.06 17.00
C LEU A 99 -7.60 -1.43 16.34
N ASN A 100 -7.49 -2.53 17.09
CA ASN A 100 -7.64 -3.88 16.55
C ASN A 100 -9.07 -4.23 16.11
N ASN A 101 -10.06 -3.42 16.46
CA ASN A 101 -11.47 -3.66 16.11
C ASN A 101 -11.98 -2.72 15.01
N LEU A 102 -11.11 -1.93 14.38
CA LEU A 102 -11.48 -1.03 13.29
C LEU A 102 -11.61 -1.80 11.97
N ASN A 103 -12.54 -1.34 11.14
CA ASN A 103 -12.67 -1.72 9.75
C ASN A 103 -13.03 -0.47 8.95
N PHE A 104 -13.14 -0.59 7.63
CA PHE A 104 -13.43 0.56 6.78
C PHE A 104 -14.70 1.32 7.21
N VAL A 105 -15.80 0.61 7.48
CA VAL A 105 -17.10 1.22 7.83
C VAL A 105 -17.00 1.95 9.17
N LYS A 106 -16.38 1.35 10.19
CA LYS A 106 -16.17 1.97 11.50
C LYS A 106 -15.29 3.22 11.40
N LEU A 107 -14.28 3.20 10.53
CA LEU A 107 -13.44 4.37 10.25
C LEU A 107 -14.23 5.46 9.53
N PHE A 108 -15.06 5.11 8.54
CA PHE A 108 -15.86 6.06 7.78
C PHE A 108 -16.80 6.85 8.71
N PHE A 109 -17.50 6.15 9.60
CA PHE A 109 -18.41 6.73 10.59
C PHE A 109 -17.76 7.03 11.95
N ALA A 110 -16.42 7.13 12.00
CA ALA A 110 -15.69 7.31 13.25
C ALA A 110 -16.11 8.59 13.99
N GLY A 111 -16.46 8.44 15.27
CA GLY A 111 -16.66 9.55 16.20
C GLY A 111 -15.34 10.24 16.59
N LYS A 112 -15.44 11.33 17.36
CA LYS A 112 -14.30 12.18 17.75
C LYS A 112 -13.16 11.39 18.42
N LYS A 113 -13.50 10.50 19.37
CA LYS A 113 -12.52 9.68 20.10
C LYS A 113 -11.75 8.75 19.16
N THR A 114 -12.44 7.99 18.32
CA THR A 114 -11.82 7.08 17.34
C THR A 114 -10.93 7.85 16.37
N LYS A 115 -11.41 9.00 15.85
CA LYS A 115 -10.60 9.87 14.97
C LYS A 115 -9.31 10.34 15.63
N GLN A 116 -9.37 10.72 16.91
CA GLN A 116 -8.18 11.16 17.65
C GLN A 116 -7.17 10.02 17.84
N ILE A 117 -7.64 8.83 18.23
CA ILE A 117 -6.79 7.64 18.39
C ILE A 117 -6.17 7.25 17.05
N SER A 118 -6.98 7.12 16.01
CA SER A 118 -6.51 6.80 14.65
C SER A 118 -5.55 7.85 14.11
N LYS A 119 -5.75 9.14 14.43
CA LYS A 119 -4.84 10.20 14.02
C LYS A 119 -3.44 10.01 14.63
N LYS A 120 -3.36 9.74 15.94
CA LYS A 120 -2.07 9.45 16.60
C LYS A 120 -1.37 8.24 15.95
N GLU A 121 -2.15 7.21 15.64
CA GLU A 121 -1.65 6.01 14.98
C GLU A 121 -1.13 6.29 13.56
N ILE A 122 -1.85 7.08 12.76
CA ILE A 122 -1.39 7.54 11.44
C ILE A 122 -0.08 8.33 11.57
N GLU A 123 0.00 9.25 12.52
CA GLU A 123 1.21 10.05 12.77
C GLU A 123 2.40 9.16 13.16
N PHE A 124 2.17 8.16 14.03
CA PHE A 124 3.18 7.18 14.41
C PHE A 124 3.70 6.41 13.18
N GLN A 125 2.80 5.87 12.34
CA GLN A 125 3.18 5.11 11.16
C GLN A 125 3.98 5.95 10.15
N ILE A 126 3.56 7.19 9.91
CA ILE A 126 4.26 8.11 9.00
C ILE A 126 5.65 8.45 9.54
N ASN A 127 5.77 8.75 10.83
CA ASN A 127 7.05 9.08 11.44
C ASN A 127 8.00 7.87 11.41
N LYS A 128 7.50 6.68 11.74
CA LYS A 128 8.28 5.44 11.66
C LYS A 128 8.75 5.17 10.23
N PHE A 129 7.88 5.38 9.23
CA PHE A 129 8.24 5.23 7.82
C PHE A 129 9.33 6.20 7.40
N LYS A 130 9.17 7.51 7.69
CA LYS A 130 10.19 8.52 7.37
C LYS A 130 11.54 8.21 8.01
N ASN A 131 11.54 7.70 9.25
CA ASN A 131 12.77 7.34 9.95
C ASN A 131 13.44 6.11 9.36
N LYS A 132 12.66 5.11 8.93
CA LYS A 132 13.16 3.86 8.35
C LYS A 132 13.62 4.03 6.89
N PHE A 133 12.89 4.84 6.11
CA PHE A 133 13.08 5.05 4.67
C PHE A 133 13.43 6.52 4.36
N LYS A 134 14.47 7.05 5.02
CA LYS A 134 14.82 8.49 5.03
C LYS A 134 14.92 9.16 3.66
N ASP A 135 15.39 8.43 2.65
CA ASP A 135 15.60 8.97 1.30
C ASP A 135 14.40 8.77 0.36
N LYS A 136 13.27 8.26 0.87
CA LYS A 136 12.07 8.00 0.08
C LYS A 136 11.07 9.13 0.21
N LYS A 137 10.46 9.49 -0.93
CA LYS A 137 9.30 10.40 -0.94
C LYS A 137 8.15 9.79 -0.14
N LEU A 138 7.40 10.63 0.56
CA LEU A 138 6.21 10.17 1.28
C LEU A 138 5.06 9.95 0.30
N ILE A 139 4.98 8.71 -0.21
CA ILE A 139 3.84 8.22 -0.99
C ILE A 139 3.01 7.34 -0.05
N ILE A 140 1.70 7.55 -0.01
CA ILE A 140 0.77 6.83 0.86
C ILE A 140 -0.32 6.18 0.02
N ASP A 141 -0.48 4.89 0.19
CA ASP A 141 -1.69 4.13 -0.10
C ASP A 141 -2.17 3.54 1.25
N GLY A 142 -3.20 2.71 1.23
CA GLY A 142 -3.76 2.21 2.48
C GLY A 142 -4.42 0.86 2.32
N HIS A 143 -4.26 0.05 3.37
CA HIS A 143 -4.89 -1.25 3.48
C HIS A 143 -6.40 -1.07 3.50
N HIS A 144 -7.11 -1.84 2.66
CA HIS A 144 -8.53 -1.63 2.38
C HIS A 144 -8.89 -0.21 1.91
N HIS A 145 -7.96 0.53 1.31
CA HIS A 145 -8.15 1.88 0.79
C HIS A 145 -8.57 2.95 1.81
N ILE A 146 -8.23 2.78 3.09
CA ILE A 146 -8.64 3.74 4.14
C ILE A 146 -8.16 5.19 3.91
N GLN A 147 -7.10 5.41 3.12
CA GLN A 147 -6.56 6.73 2.81
C GLN A 147 -7.55 7.62 2.04
N VAL A 148 -8.56 7.02 1.38
CA VAL A 148 -9.61 7.77 0.66
C VAL A 148 -10.77 8.21 1.56
N ILE A 149 -10.82 7.74 2.81
CA ILE A 149 -11.84 8.17 3.77
C ILE A 149 -11.69 9.68 3.99
N PRO A 150 -12.75 10.50 3.84
CA PRO A 150 -12.61 11.96 3.73
C PRO A 150 -11.84 12.63 4.87
N TRP A 151 -12.05 12.18 6.11
CA TRP A 151 -11.35 12.76 7.25
C TRP A 151 -9.89 12.30 7.36
N ILE A 152 -9.56 11.08 6.90
CA ILE A 152 -8.17 10.59 6.82
C ILE A 152 -7.44 11.34 5.70
N PHE A 153 -8.04 11.41 4.51
CA PHE A 153 -7.49 12.14 3.37
C PHE A 153 -7.17 13.59 3.73
N LYS A 154 -8.11 14.28 4.42
CA LYS A 154 -7.92 15.66 4.89
C LYS A 154 -6.76 15.77 5.89
N ILE A 155 -6.62 14.83 6.83
CA ILE A 155 -5.49 14.80 7.77
C ILE A 155 -4.18 14.70 7.00
N LEU A 156 -4.07 13.74 6.08
CA LEU A 156 -2.87 13.52 5.29
C LEU A 156 -2.49 14.78 4.49
N LYS A 157 -3.44 15.36 3.75
CA LYS A 157 -3.17 16.56 2.93
C LYS A 157 -2.87 17.81 3.74
N ASN A 158 -3.51 18.00 4.90
CA ASN A 158 -3.30 19.21 5.69
C ASN A 158 -2.01 19.16 6.53
N GLN A 159 -1.56 17.98 6.94
CA GLN A 159 -0.39 17.84 7.82
C GLN A 159 0.92 17.63 7.05
N TYR A 160 0.86 17.23 5.78
CA TYR A 160 2.04 16.87 5.00
C TYR A 160 1.96 17.50 3.61
N GLU A 161 2.73 18.56 3.38
CA GLU A 161 2.68 19.37 2.16
C GLU A 161 3.04 18.56 0.89
N ASP A 162 4.11 17.77 0.96
CA ASP A 162 4.62 16.98 -0.18
C ASP A 162 4.07 15.55 -0.25
N VAL A 163 3.00 15.23 0.48
CA VAL A 163 2.45 13.88 0.47
C VAL A 163 1.74 13.56 -0.84
N GLN A 164 2.16 12.46 -1.47
CA GLN A 164 1.44 11.86 -2.59
C GLN A 164 0.52 10.78 -2.04
N ILE A 165 -0.77 10.89 -2.33
CA ILE A 165 -1.78 9.91 -1.88
C ILE A 165 -2.28 9.18 -3.11
N ARG A 166 -2.16 7.85 -3.12
CA ARG A 166 -2.67 7.03 -4.21
C ARG A 166 -4.18 6.90 -4.10
N ILE A 167 -4.86 7.31 -5.17
CA ILE A 167 -6.29 7.13 -5.34
C ILE A 167 -6.49 5.92 -6.25
N PRO A 168 -7.15 4.85 -5.76
CA PRO A 168 -7.46 3.70 -6.61
C PRO A 168 -8.42 4.13 -7.73
N ASN A 169 -8.12 3.74 -8.97
CA ASN A 169 -9.01 3.93 -10.11
C ASN A 169 -10.00 2.76 -10.25
N GLU A 170 -10.46 2.27 -9.12
CA GLU A 170 -11.49 1.26 -9.03
C GLU A 170 -12.78 1.98 -8.67
N LYS A 171 -13.92 1.48 -9.17
CA LYS A 171 -15.20 1.90 -8.60
C LYS A 171 -15.17 1.44 -7.16
N ILE A 172 -14.83 2.34 -6.25
CA ILE A 172 -14.93 2.10 -4.82
C ILE A 172 -16.39 1.73 -4.60
N PHE A 173 -16.68 0.43 -4.48
CA PHE A 173 -18.02 -0.14 -4.43
C PHE A 173 -18.66 0.12 -3.07
N LEU A 174 -18.36 1.28 -2.48
CA LEU A 174 -18.73 1.66 -1.13
C LEU A 174 -20.22 1.95 -0.98
N PHE A 175 -20.97 1.98 -2.09
CA PHE A 175 -22.39 2.26 -2.09
C PHE A 175 -23.13 1.53 -3.20
N SER A 176 -23.16 0.19 -3.18
CA SER A 176 -24.39 -0.43 -3.69
C SER A 176 -25.49 -0.05 -2.70
N TYR A 177 -26.55 0.61 -3.17
CA TYR A 177 -27.71 0.99 -2.35
C TYR A 177 -28.23 -0.19 -1.50
N LYS A 178 -28.05 -1.42 -1.98
CA LYS A 178 -28.39 -2.67 -1.31
C LYS A 178 -27.68 -2.86 0.06
N PHE A 179 -26.42 -2.42 0.20
CA PHE A 179 -25.68 -2.54 1.46
C PHE A 179 -26.15 -1.52 2.51
N LEU A 180 -26.49 -0.30 2.09
CA LEU A 180 -27.08 0.72 2.95
C LEU A 180 -28.50 0.34 3.41
N PHE A 181 -29.33 -0.19 2.52
CA PHE A 181 -30.68 -0.66 2.87
C PHE A 181 -30.64 -1.83 3.86
N ASN A 182 -29.70 -2.77 3.71
CA ASN A 182 -29.54 -3.88 4.66
C ASN A 182 -29.02 -3.44 6.04
N LEU A 183 -28.33 -2.31 6.15
CA LEU A 183 -27.86 -1.75 7.44
C LEU A 183 -28.95 -0.98 8.19
N VAL A 184 -29.92 -0.38 7.47
CA VAL A 184 -31.02 0.40 8.06
C VAL A 184 -32.22 -0.48 8.46
N PHE A 185 -32.42 -1.63 7.80
CA PHE A 185 -33.57 -2.52 8.02
C PHE A 185 -33.21 -3.89 8.64
N GLY A 186 -32.05 -4.00 9.30
CA GLY A 186 -31.52 -5.24 9.83
C GLY A 186 -31.91 -5.61 11.27
N GLU A 187 -33.08 -5.20 11.76
CA GLU A 187 -33.76 -5.88 12.88
C GLU A 187 -35.23 -6.05 12.53
N THR A 188 -35.57 -7.15 11.85
CA THR A 188 -36.86 -7.82 12.01
C THR A 188 -36.69 -9.29 11.65
N TYR A 189 -36.82 -10.13 12.67
CA TYR A 189 -37.27 -11.53 12.69
C TYR A 189 -37.82 -12.11 11.37
N LEU A 190 -37.50 -13.37 11.07
CA LEU A 190 -38.38 -14.55 11.27
C LEU A 190 -37.79 -15.82 10.60
N PRO A 191 -38.31 -17.01 10.94
CA PRO A 191 -37.60 -18.28 11.04
C PRO A 191 -37.79 -19.17 9.81
N PHE A 192 -37.02 -20.24 9.71
CA PHE A 192 -37.43 -21.66 9.60
C PHE A 192 -36.17 -22.53 9.66
#